data_AF-A0A9W7APA2-F1
#
_entry.id   AF-A0A9W7APA2-F1
#
_cell.length_a   1.000
_cell.length_b   1.000
_cell.length_c   1.000
_cell.angle_alpha   90.00
_cell.angle_beta   90.00
_cell.angle_gamma   90.00
#
_symmetry.space_group_name_H-M   'P 1'
#
loop_
_entity.id
_entity.type
_entity.pdbx_description
1 polymer ?
#
loop_
_entity_poly.entity_id
_entity_poly.type
_entity_poly.pdbx_seq_one_letter_code
_entity_poly.pdbx_strand_id
1 'polypeptide(L)'
;MLAKYLISTVLLTLSTSATSTVAVTKAAAADQIDALPNAPPLPSNHYSGYLSASSTKNIHYYLAESENDPANDPLLIWMNGGPGCSSLDGFLYEHGPYRVKTRSVVDSNGDSTEEAYLEYFEQSWSKLANTLYIEAPVGVGFSYSTAGATDYNCTDDSTADDNLAALHSFYEKFPQFVKNDLFITGESYAGVYVPTLAEV
;
A
#
# COMPACT_ATOMS: atom_id res chain seq x y z
N MET A 1 22.30 24.65 -67.89
CA MET A 1 21.40 23.57 -67.41
C MET A 1 22.23 22.54 -66.66
N LEU A 2 21.67 22.03 -65.57
CA LEU A 2 22.12 20.94 -64.66
C LEU A 2 22.54 21.41 -63.26
N ALA A 3 21.79 20.85 -62.31
CA ALA A 3 21.49 21.32 -60.96
C ALA A 3 22.62 21.10 -59.94
N LYS A 4 22.70 22.02 -58.98
CA LYS A 4 23.45 21.86 -57.73
C LYS A 4 22.58 21.04 -56.75
N TYR A 5 23.05 19.87 -56.32
CA TYR A 5 22.45 19.15 -55.20
C TYR A 5 23.15 19.56 -53.90
N LEU A 6 22.42 20.25 -53.02
CA LEU A 6 22.80 20.41 -51.61
C LEU A 6 22.39 19.14 -50.86
N ILE A 7 23.36 18.41 -50.31
CA ILE A 7 23.10 17.34 -49.36
C ILE A 7 23.06 17.98 -47.97
N SER A 8 21.85 18.09 -47.40
CA SER A 8 21.66 18.51 -46.02
C SER A 8 21.76 17.29 -45.12
N THR A 9 22.83 17.20 -44.34
CA THR A 9 23.02 16.13 -43.36
C THR A 9 22.26 16.48 -42.09
N VAL A 10 21.11 15.87 -41.86
CA VAL A 10 20.37 15.97 -40.59
C VAL A 10 21.03 15.01 -39.60
N LEU A 11 21.71 15.55 -38.58
CA LEU A 11 22.18 14.76 -37.44
C LEU A 11 21.00 14.49 -36.51
N LEU A 12 20.47 13.26 -36.54
CA LEU A 12 19.46 12.82 -35.60
C LEU A 12 20.16 12.44 -34.29
N THR A 13 20.18 13.33 -33.30
CA THR A 13 20.64 12.99 -31.95
C THR A 13 19.59 12.11 -31.28
N LEU A 14 19.83 10.79 -31.22
CA LEU A 14 19.06 9.90 -30.36
C LEU A 14 19.40 10.25 -28.91
N SER A 15 18.55 11.04 -28.25
CA SER A 15 18.58 11.16 -26.79
C SER A 15 18.03 9.87 -26.22
N THR A 16 18.90 8.95 -25.80
CA THR A 16 18.48 7.83 -24.97
C THR A 16 18.15 8.38 -23.59
N SER A 17 16.88 8.70 -23.34
CA SER A 17 16.37 8.90 -21.99
C SER A 17 16.47 7.55 -21.29
N ALA A 18 17.50 7.36 -20.47
CA ALA A 18 17.54 6.26 -19.53
C ALA A 18 16.37 6.47 -18.56
N THR A 19 15.27 5.74 -18.77
CA THR A 19 14.24 5.58 -17.75
C THR A 19 14.90 4.88 -16.58
N SER A 20 15.31 5.66 -15.59
CA SER A 20 15.68 5.13 -14.28
C SER A 20 14.41 4.56 -13.67
N THR A 21 14.12 3.29 -13.95
CA THR A 21 13.19 2.52 -13.13
C THR A 21 13.83 2.47 -11.75
N VAL A 22 13.36 3.30 -10.81
CA VAL A 22 13.73 3.14 -9.40
C VAL A 22 13.22 1.76 -9.02
N ALA A 23 14.15 0.82 -8.93
CA ALA A 23 13.84 -0.57 -8.70
C ALA A 23 13.32 -0.74 -7.27
N VAL A 24 12.22 -1.48 -7.13
CA VAL A 24 11.70 -1.99 -5.86
C VAL A 24 12.86 -2.62 -5.07
N THR A 25 12.99 -2.29 -3.78
CA THR A 25 14.07 -2.86 -2.96
C THR A 25 13.89 -4.37 -2.79
N LYS A 26 14.96 -5.09 -2.44
CA LYS A 26 14.87 -6.51 -2.10
C LYS A 26 13.86 -6.79 -0.96
N ALA A 27 13.77 -5.87 0.00
CA ALA A 27 12.83 -5.98 1.11
C ALA A 27 11.38 -5.83 0.63
N ALA A 28 11.09 -4.84 -0.22
CA ALA A 28 9.78 -4.69 -0.84
C ALA A 28 9.42 -5.89 -1.74
N ALA A 29 10.36 -6.40 -2.53
CA ALA A 29 10.13 -7.57 -3.39
C ALA A 29 9.81 -8.83 -2.58
N ALA A 30 10.31 -8.97 -1.35
CA ALA A 30 9.98 -10.07 -0.46
C ALA A 30 8.57 -9.98 0.15
N ASP A 31 8.02 -8.76 0.20
CA ASP A 31 6.66 -8.48 0.69
C ASP A 31 5.60 -8.56 -0.43
N GLN A 32 6.01 -8.77 -1.69
CA GLN A 32 5.09 -8.83 -2.82
C GLN A 32 4.18 -10.05 -2.70
N ILE A 33 2.87 -9.84 -2.87
CA ILE A 33 1.89 -10.91 -2.89
C ILE A 33 1.73 -11.40 -4.33
N ASP A 34 2.01 -12.68 -4.57
CA ASP A 34 1.80 -13.31 -5.89
C ASP A 34 0.34 -13.73 -6.10
N ALA A 35 -0.29 -14.26 -5.04
CA ALA A 35 -1.68 -14.69 -5.05
C ALA A 35 -2.27 -14.69 -3.63
N LEU A 36 -3.54 -14.29 -3.51
CA LEU A 36 -4.32 -14.47 -2.29
C LEU A 36 -5.21 -15.72 -2.39
N PRO A 37 -5.45 -16.44 -1.29
CA PRO A 37 -6.40 -17.54 -1.26
C PRO A 37 -7.79 -17.09 -1.71
N ASN A 38 -8.44 -17.88 -2.58
CA ASN A 38 -9.81 -17.63 -3.03
C ASN A 38 -10.05 -16.21 -3.58
N ALA A 39 -9.06 -15.64 -4.27
CA ALA A 39 -9.15 -14.30 -4.86
C ALA A 39 -8.77 -14.34 -6.36
N PRO A 40 -9.41 -13.52 -7.22
CA PRO A 40 -8.87 -13.23 -8.55
C PRO A 40 -7.57 -12.43 -8.43
N PRO A 41 -6.69 -12.40 -9.45
CA PRO A 41 -5.51 -11.54 -9.43
C PRO A 41 -5.90 -10.05 -9.53
N LEU A 42 -5.10 -9.16 -8.94
CA LEU A 42 -5.22 -7.71 -9.16
C LEU A 42 -4.52 -7.29 -10.46
N PRO A 43 -4.96 -6.19 -11.11
CA PRO A 43 -4.29 -5.62 -12.27
C PRO A 43 -2.93 -4.97 -11.96
N SER A 44 -2.74 -4.50 -10.72
CA SER A 44 -1.52 -3.87 -10.21
C SER A 44 -0.86 -4.71 -9.12
N ASN A 45 0.40 -4.38 -8.78
CA ASN A 45 1.09 -5.08 -7.70
C ASN A 45 0.47 -4.73 -6.35
N HIS A 46 0.63 -5.66 -5.42
CA HIS A 46 0.27 -5.45 -4.04
C HIS A 46 1.26 -6.15 -3.11
N TYR A 47 1.41 -5.58 -1.92
CA TYR A 47 2.44 -5.94 -0.97
C TYR A 47 1.84 -6.01 0.43
N SER A 48 2.34 -6.93 1.26
CA SER A 48 1.98 -7.02 2.66
C SER A 48 3.21 -7.41 3.45
N GLY A 49 3.49 -6.66 4.51
CA GLY A 49 4.67 -6.88 5.34
C GLY A 49 4.68 -5.96 6.55
N TYR A 50 5.88 -5.65 7.04
CA TYR A 50 6.05 -4.82 8.24
C TYR A 50 6.94 -3.61 7.99
N LEU A 51 6.58 -2.49 8.61
CA LEU A 51 7.33 -1.25 8.69
C LEU A 51 7.86 -1.11 10.12
N SER A 52 9.13 -0.74 10.27
CA SER A 52 9.74 -0.59 11.60
C SER A 52 9.41 0.80 12.14
N ALA A 53 8.67 0.86 13.25
CA ALA A 53 8.43 2.10 14.00
C ALA A 53 9.50 2.31 15.08
N SER A 54 10.08 1.23 15.58
CA SER A 54 11.24 1.24 16.47
C SER A 54 12.00 -0.09 16.34
N SER A 55 13.05 -0.29 17.16
CA SER A 55 13.75 -1.58 17.22
C SER A 55 12.88 -2.73 17.73
N THR A 56 11.71 -2.45 18.32
CA THR A 56 10.82 -3.45 18.92
C THR A 56 9.44 -3.45 18.28
N LYS A 57 8.97 -2.32 17.74
CA LYS A 57 7.63 -2.15 17.17
C LYS A 57 7.62 -2.34 15.66
N ASN A 58 6.78 -3.27 15.21
CA ASN A 58 6.60 -3.63 13.81
C ASN A 58 5.14 -3.36 13.41
N ILE A 59 4.94 -2.42 12.51
CA ILE A 59 3.62 -2.01 12.02
C ILE A 59 3.32 -2.76 10.73
N HIS A 60 2.28 -3.59 10.74
CA HIS A 60 1.78 -4.25 9.54
C HIS A 60 1.24 -3.22 8.55
N TYR A 61 1.54 -3.42 7.28
CA TYR A 61 0.98 -2.65 6.19
C TYR A 61 0.47 -3.55 5.08
N TYR A 62 -0.49 -3.02 4.33
CA TYR A 62 -0.87 -3.51 3.02
C TYR A 62 -0.78 -2.37 2.02
N LEU A 63 -0.04 -2.55 0.93
CA LEU A 63 0.02 -1.61 -0.18
C LEU A 63 -0.70 -2.21 -1.39
N ALA A 64 -1.71 -1.52 -1.91
CA ALA A 64 -2.27 -1.77 -3.23
C ALA A 64 -1.78 -0.65 -4.17
N GLU A 65 -0.92 -0.98 -5.13
CA GLU A 65 -0.46 0.01 -6.10
C GLU A 65 -1.61 0.47 -7.00
N SER A 66 -1.49 1.68 -7.54
CA SER A 66 -2.47 2.21 -8.49
C SER A 66 -2.59 1.28 -9.71
N GLU A 67 -3.81 1.04 -10.15
CA GLU A 67 -4.12 0.30 -11.37
C GLU A 67 -3.99 1.15 -12.65
N ASN A 68 -3.81 2.47 -12.52
CA ASN A 68 -3.70 3.40 -13.65
C ASN A 68 -2.22 3.69 -14.00
N ASP A 69 -1.52 4.47 -13.17
CA ASP A 69 -0.10 4.79 -13.34
C ASP A 69 0.59 4.87 -11.97
N PRO A 70 0.96 3.72 -11.35
CA PRO A 70 1.48 3.70 -9.99
C PRO A 70 2.76 4.52 -9.81
N ALA A 71 3.52 4.72 -10.88
CA ALA A 71 4.74 5.52 -10.85
C ALA A 71 4.47 7.03 -10.72
N ASN A 72 3.28 7.53 -11.06
CA ASN A 72 2.97 8.96 -11.06
C ASN A 72 1.68 9.32 -10.28
N ASP A 73 0.79 8.36 -10.05
CA ASP A 73 -0.40 8.52 -9.23
C ASP A 73 -0.04 8.72 -7.75
N PRO A 74 -0.85 9.46 -6.97
CA PRO A 74 -0.52 9.79 -5.58
C PRO A 74 -0.33 8.56 -4.69
N LEU A 75 0.45 8.72 -3.62
CA LEU A 75 0.46 7.81 -2.47
C LEU A 75 -0.58 8.29 -1.46
N LEU A 76 -1.56 7.45 -1.16
CA LEU A 76 -2.61 7.71 -0.19
C LEU A 76 -2.43 6.78 1.01
N ILE A 77 -2.17 7.37 2.18
CA ILE A 77 -2.15 6.63 3.45
C ILE A 77 -3.57 6.55 3.98
N TRP A 78 -4.00 5.36 4.38
CA TRP A 78 -5.29 5.12 5.02
C TRP A 78 -5.11 4.55 6.43
N MET A 79 -5.83 5.15 7.38
CA MET A 79 -5.91 4.71 8.77
C MET A 79 -7.38 4.59 9.21
N ASN A 80 -7.80 3.42 9.66
CA ASN A 80 -9.03 3.30 10.44
C ASN A 80 -8.81 3.83 11.88
N GLY A 81 -9.90 4.13 12.58
CA GLY A 81 -9.86 4.74 13.91
C GLY A 81 -9.94 3.74 15.07
N GLY A 82 -11.00 3.87 15.88
CA GLY A 82 -11.22 3.09 17.10
C GLY A 82 -11.18 3.97 18.35
N PRO A 83 -10.02 4.19 19.01
CA PRO A 83 -8.66 3.73 18.66
C PRO A 83 -8.49 2.20 18.72
N GLY A 84 -7.64 1.64 17.85
CA GLY A 84 -7.30 0.22 17.86
C GLY A 84 -8.01 -0.64 16.81
N CYS A 85 -8.75 -0.04 15.87
CA CYS A 85 -9.35 -0.76 14.75
C CYS A 85 -8.34 -0.96 13.62
N SER A 86 -8.39 -2.11 12.95
CA SER A 86 -7.51 -2.45 11.83
C SER A 86 -7.85 -1.64 10.59
N SER A 87 -6.81 -1.14 9.90
CA SER A 87 -6.95 -0.51 8.58
C SER A 87 -7.24 -1.50 7.45
N LEU A 88 -7.15 -2.81 7.72
CA LEU A 88 -7.62 -3.83 6.78
C LEU A 88 -9.15 -3.88 6.71
N ASP A 89 -9.86 -3.23 7.65
CA ASP A 89 -11.30 -2.98 7.52
C ASP A 89 -11.57 -2.10 6.29
N GLY A 90 -10.86 -0.97 6.17
CA GLY A 90 -10.90 -0.11 4.98
C GLY A 90 -10.51 -0.81 3.69
N PHE A 91 -9.54 -1.71 3.77
CA PHE A 91 -9.12 -2.54 2.63
C PHE A 91 -10.22 -3.54 2.19
N LEU A 92 -10.80 -4.30 3.12
CA LEU A 92 -11.69 -5.41 2.80
C LEU A 92 -13.17 -5.02 2.66
N TYR A 93 -13.59 -3.92 3.29
CA TYR A 93 -15.01 -3.60 3.43
C TYR A 93 -15.39 -2.21 2.91
N GLU A 94 -14.44 -1.27 2.80
CA GLU A 94 -14.79 0.14 2.49
C GLU A 94 -14.38 0.57 1.07
N HIS A 95 -13.09 0.57 0.75
CA HIS A 95 -12.61 1.14 -0.52
C HIS A 95 -11.36 0.45 -1.10
N GLY A 96 -10.86 -0.63 -0.50
CA GLY A 96 -9.84 -1.46 -1.14
C GLY A 96 -10.36 -2.28 -2.34
N PRO A 97 -9.45 -2.94 -3.07
CA PRO A 97 -9.72 -3.61 -4.34
C PRO A 97 -10.48 -4.93 -4.19
N TYR A 98 -10.72 -5.40 -2.96
CA TYR A 98 -11.47 -6.61 -2.69
C TYR A 98 -12.67 -6.37 -1.77
N ARG A 99 -13.66 -7.25 -1.89
CA ARG A 99 -14.73 -7.44 -0.91
C ARG A 99 -14.76 -8.87 -0.44
N VAL A 100 -14.87 -9.05 0.87
CA VAL A 100 -15.10 -10.38 1.45
C VAL A 100 -16.54 -10.80 1.17
N LYS A 101 -16.71 -11.98 0.57
CA LYS A 101 -17.99 -12.60 0.26
C LYS A 101 -17.98 -14.06 0.74
N THR A 102 -19.16 -14.66 0.86
CA THR A 102 -19.28 -16.10 1.10
C THR A 102 -20.01 -16.79 -0.05
N ARG A 103 -19.68 -18.06 -0.27
CA ARG A 103 -20.38 -18.95 -1.20
C ARG A 103 -20.58 -20.31 -0.54
N SER A 104 -21.68 -20.96 -0.88
CA SER A 104 -21.89 -22.35 -0.50
C SER A 104 -21.04 -23.27 -1.39
N VAL A 105 -20.25 -24.13 -0.75
CA VAL A 105 -19.42 -25.14 -1.39
C VAL A 105 -19.88 -26.51 -0.92
N VAL A 106 -20.17 -27.40 -1.87
CA VAL A 106 -20.62 -28.76 -1.59
C VAL A 106 -19.43 -29.71 -1.78
N ASP A 107 -19.13 -30.51 -0.76
CA ASP A 107 -18.06 -31.50 -0.82
C ASP A 107 -18.48 -32.76 -1.62
N SER A 108 -17.56 -33.72 -1.76
CA SER A 108 -17.84 -34.97 -2.47
C SER A 108 -18.88 -35.87 -1.80
N ASN A 109 -19.19 -35.63 -0.53
CA ASN A 109 -20.19 -36.39 0.24
C ASN A 109 -21.58 -35.75 0.15
N GLY A 110 -21.70 -34.57 -0.46
CA GLY A 110 -22.95 -33.81 -0.56
C GLY A 110 -23.17 -32.85 0.61
N ASP A 111 -22.19 -32.68 1.49
CA ASP A 111 -22.28 -31.76 2.63
C ASP A 111 -21.93 -30.33 2.18
N SER A 112 -22.80 -29.37 2.51
CA SER A 112 -22.61 -27.95 2.19
C SER A 112 -21.88 -27.23 3.33
N THR A 113 -20.85 -26.45 2.98
CA THR A 113 -20.16 -25.51 3.87
C THR A 113 -20.14 -24.11 3.26
N GLU A 114 -20.00 -23.08 4.09
CA GLU A 114 -19.78 -21.71 3.61
C GLU A 114 -18.27 -21.44 3.52
N GLU A 115 -17.83 -21.00 2.35
CA GLU A 115 -16.44 -20.61 2.10
C GLU A 115 -16.36 -19.10 1.85
N ALA A 116 -15.42 -18.44 2.52
CA ALA A 116 -15.07 -17.06 2.24
C ALA A 116 -14.19 -16.95 0.99
N TYR A 117 -14.50 -15.97 0.13
CA TYR A 117 -13.70 -15.62 -1.04
C TYR A 117 -13.61 -14.09 -1.18
N LEU A 118 -12.60 -13.63 -1.93
CA LEU A 118 -12.44 -12.22 -2.26
C LEU A 118 -13.02 -11.95 -3.66
N GLU A 119 -13.96 -11.02 -3.73
CA GLU A 119 -14.50 -10.49 -4.97
C GLU A 119 -13.77 -9.19 -5.32
N TYR A 120 -13.35 -9.04 -6.58
CA TYR A 120 -12.73 -7.80 -7.04
C TYR A 120 -13.72 -6.64 -7.07
N PHE A 121 -13.32 -5.45 -6.60
CA PHE A 121 -14.17 -4.28 -6.49
C PHE A 121 -13.73 -3.14 -7.41
N GLU A 122 -14.51 -2.91 -8.47
CA GLU A 122 -14.16 -1.95 -9.53
C GLU A 122 -14.15 -0.48 -9.10
N GLN A 123 -14.75 -0.13 -7.96
CA GLN A 123 -14.80 1.25 -7.45
C GLN A 123 -13.78 1.50 -6.33
N SER A 124 -12.71 0.69 -6.27
CA SER A 124 -11.65 0.87 -5.30
C SER A 124 -10.88 2.18 -5.50
N TRP A 125 -10.36 2.74 -4.42
CA TRP A 125 -9.43 3.88 -4.47
C TRP A 125 -8.11 3.53 -5.16
N SER A 126 -7.72 2.25 -5.21
CA SER A 126 -6.53 1.81 -5.98
C SER A 126 -6.69 2.00 -7.49
N LYS A 127 -7.86 2.40 -7.99
CA LYS A 127 -8.03 2.79 -9.39
C LYS A 127 -7.20 4.01 -9.80
N LEU A 128 -6.90 4.91 -8.85
CA LEU A 128 -6.26 6.20 -9.13
C LEU A 128 -5.18 6.60 -8.11
N ALA A 129 -4.85 5.73 -7.15
CA ALA A 129 -3.87 6.02 -6.12
C ALA A 129 -3.17 4.74 -5.65
N ASN A 130 -1.91 4.86 -5.27
CA ASN A 130 -1.22 3.85 -4.49
C ASN A 130 -1.74 3.93 -3.06
N THR A 131 -2.52 2.97 -2.60
CA THR A 131 -3.16 3.03 -1.28
C THR A 131 -2.40 2.19 -0.26
N LEU A 132 -1.84 2.85 0.75
CA LEU A 132 -1.10 2.26 1.87
C LEU A 132 -2.01 2.19 3.10
N TYR A 133 -2.46 0.99 3.44
CA TYR A 133 -3.23 0.70 4.65
C TYR A 133 -2.25 0.36 5.78
N ILE A 134 -2.30 1.08 6.90
CA ILE A 134 -1.39 0.89 8.03
C ILE A 134 -2.18 0.46 9.26
N GLU A 135 -1.85 -0.69 9.85
CA GLU A 135 -2.48 -1.17 11.08
C GLU A 135 -1.81 -0.55 12.32
N ALA A 136 -2.26 0.63 12.73
CA ALA A 136 -1.71 1.36 13.87
C ALA A 136 -2.81 1.68 14.92
N PRO A 137 -2.44 1.86 16.20
CA PRO A 137 -1.09 1.75 16.80
C PRO A 137 -0.56 0.31 16.87
N VAL A 138 0.69 0.13 17.34
CA VAL A 138 1.28 -1.20 17.53
C VAL A 138 0.35 -2.10 18.38
N GLY A 139 0.18 -3.36 17.98
CA GLY A 139 -0.78 -4.30 18.59
C GLY A 139 -2.13 -4.39 17.87
N VAL A 140 -2.43 -3.48 16.94
CA VAL A 140 -3.62 -3.56 16.08
C VAL A 140 -3.42 -4.59 14.97
N GLY A 141 -4.40 -5.48 14.80
CA GLY A 141 -4.40 -6.48 13.73
C GLY A 141 -3.18 -7.39 13.79
N PHE A 142 -2.34 -7.33 12.76
CA PHE A 142 -1.08 -8.07 12.68
C PHE A 142 0.13 -7.28 13.20
N SER A 143 0.01 -5.99 13.49
CA SER A 143 1.09 -5.20 14.10
C SER A 143 1.46 -5.71 15.49
N TYR A 144 2.76 -5.75 15.81
CA TYR A 144 3.22 -6.35 17.06
C TYR A 144 4.52 -5.71 17.60
N SER A 145 4.76 -5.91 18.90
CA SER A 145 6.02 -5.58 19.56
C SER A 145 6.77 -6.83 20.03
N THR A 146 8.10 -6.80 19.94
CA THR A 146 9.00 -7.80 20.52
C THR A 146 9.43 -7.51 21.96
N ALA A 147 9.12 -6.32 22.51
CA ALA A 147 9.46 -5.93 23.89
C ALA A 147 8.36 -6.25 24.92
N GLY A 148 7.17 -6.65 24.46
CA GLY A 148 6.07 -7.09 25.32
C GLY A 148 5.07 -5.98 25.65
N ALA A 149 4.30 -6.19 26.73
CA ALA A 149 3.03 -5.50 26.96
C ALA A 149 3.12 -3.97 27.11
N THR A 150 4.27 -3.43 27.51
CA THR A 150 4.44 -1.98 27.71
C THR A 150 4.38 -1.19 26.41
N ASP A 151 4.80 -1.78 25.29
CA ASP A 151 4.79 -1.10 23.98
C ASP A 151 3.36 -0.87 23.48
N TYR A 152 2.37 -1.60 24.01
CA TYR A 152 0.96 -1.46 23.66
C TYR A 152 0.23 -0.38 24.47
N ASN A 153 0.93 0.30 25.40
CA ASN A 153 0.38 1.46 26.11
C ASN A 153 0.58 2.72 25.26
N CYS A 154 -0.24 2.88 24.23
CA CYS A 154 -0.12 3.95 23.25
C CYS A 154 -0.90 5.20 23.66
N THR A 155 -0.37 6.36 23.29
CA THR A 155 -0.98 7.70 23.36
C THR A 155 -1.09 8.29 21.96
N ASP A 156 -1.80 9.41 21.81
CA ASP A 156 -1.88 10.12 20.52
C ASP A 156 -0.48 10.51 20.01
N ASP A 157 0.35 11.10 20.87
CA ASP A 157 1.73 11.50 20.54
C ASP A 157 2.60 10.30 20.12
N SER A 158 2.62 9.24 20.93
CA SER A 158 3.44 8.05 20.62
C SER A 158 2.94 7.32 19.38
N THR A 159 1.64 7.36 19.08
CA THR A 159 1.08 6.80 17.85
C THR A 159 1.49 7.64 16.64
N ALA A 160 1.51 8.97 16.74
CA ALA A 160 2.00 9.85 15.69
C ALA A 160 3.49 9.62 15.41
N ASP A 161 4.32 9.55 16.46
CA ASP A 161 5.75 9.26 16.36
C ASP A 161 6.02 7.89 15.70
N ASP A 162 5.32 6.85 16.15
CA ASP A 162 5.44 5.50 15.58
C ASP A 162 5.00 5.46 14.10
N ASN A 163 3.93 6.18 13.74
CA ASN A 163 3.44 6.27 12.37
C ASN A 163 4.41 7.02 11.46
N LEU A 164 5.03 8.10 11.94
CA LEU A 164 6.07 8.83 11.20
C LEU A 164 7.29 7.94 10.96
N ALA A 165 7.75 7.22 11.98
CA ALA A 165 8.85 6.26 11.86
C ALA A 165 8.52 5.13 10.88
N ALA A 166 7.30 4.58 10.92
CA ALA A 166 6.82 3.59 9.97
C ALA A 166 6.81 4.16 8.53
N LEU A 167 6.41 5.42 8.33
CA LEU A 167 6.42 6.08 7.02
C LEU A 167 7.85 6.29 6.49
N HIS A 168 8.81 6.64 7.36
CA HIS A 168 10.22 6.65 6.98
C HIS A 168 10.69 5.25 6.54
N SER A 169 10.37 4.21 7.32
CA SER A 169 10.68 2.82 6.95
C SER A 169 10.03 2.42 5.62
N PHE A 170 8.82 2.91 5.32
CA PHE A 170 8.15 2.70 4.05
C PHE A 170 8.94 3.31 2.89
N TYR A 171 9.39 4.57 2.99
CA TYR A 171 10.17 5.18 1.91
C TYR A 171 11.55 4.58 1.72
N GLU A 172 12.18 4.06 2.78
CA GLU A 172 13.39 3.26 2.64
C GLU A 172 13.13 1.96 1.86
N LYS A 173 11.99 1.32 2.13
CA LYS A 173 11.56 0.08 1.48
C LYS A 173 11.08 0.30 0.04
N PHE A 174 10.39 1.40 -0.23
CA PHE A 174 9.81 1.77 -1.52
C PHE A 174 10.26 3.18 -1.96
N PRO A 175 11.56 3.36 -2.28
CA PRO A 175 12.13 4.67 -2.60
C PRO A 175 11.50 5.33 -3.84
N GLN A 176 10.84 4.55 -4.71
CA GLN A 176 10.15 5.07 -5.88
C GLN A 176 8.97 5.99 -5.53
N PHE A 177 8.36 5.85 -4.34
CA PHE A 177 7.20 6.67 -3.95
C PHE A 177 7.55 8.05 -3.41
N VAL A 178 8.83 8.34 -3.15
CA VAL A 178 9.28 9.64 -2.61
C VAL A 178 8.89 10.83 -3.50
N LYS A 179 8.72 10.59 -4.81
CA LYS A 179 8.35 11.62 -5.79
C LYS A 179 6.83 11.78 -5.96
N ASN A 180 6.02 10.88 -5.41
CA ASN A 180 4.58 10.89 -5.58
C ASN A 180 3.95 11.89 -4.61
N ASP A 181 2.87 12.55 -5.02
CA ASP A 181 2.10 13.39 -4.09
C ASP A 181 1.55 12.54 -2.94
N LEU A 182 1.72 13.01 -1.71
CA LEU A 182 1.29 12.30 -0.49
C LEU A 182 -0.04 12.86 0.03
N PHE A 183 -1.00 11.98 0.27
CA PHE A 183 -2.25 12.28 0.96
C PHE A 183 -2.38 11.41 2.20
N ILE A 184 -2.58 12.04 3.37
CA ILE A 184 -2.82 11.33 4.63
C ILE A 184 -4.32 11.36 4.90
N THR A 185 -4.94 10.19 4.99
CA THR A 185 -6.40 10.03 5.10
C THR A 185 -6.75 8.99 6.16
N GLY A 186 -8.00 9.04 6.62
CA GLY A 186 -8.49 8.06 7.57
C GLY A 186 -9.91 8.33 8.04
N GLU A 187 -10.45 7.40 8.82
CA GLU A 187 -11.81 7.42 9.34
C GLU A 187 -11.86 7.45 10.88
N SER A 188 -12.93 8.05 11.43
CA SER A 188 -13.28 7.96 12.86
C SER A 188 -12.20 8.58 13.74
N TYR A 189 -11.62 7.83 14.69
CA TYR A 189 -10.52 8.33 15.53
C TYR A 189 -9.26 8.70 14.74
N ALA A 190 -9.15 8.29 13.47
CA ALA A 190 -8.13 8.84 12.59
C ALA A 190 -8.30 10.34 12.31
N GLY A 191 -9.43 10.95 12.70
CA GLY A 191 -9.56 12.41 12.82
C GLY A 191 -8.61 13.02 13.87
N VAL A 192 -8.01 12.21 14.75
CA VAL A 192 -6.86 12.57 15.59
C VAL A 192 -5.56 12.13 14.93
N TYR A 193 -5.46 10.88 14.47
CA TYR A 193 -4.22 10.33 13.89
C TYR A 193 -3.71 11.09 12.66
N VAL A 194 -4.61 11.48 11.77
CA VAL A 194 -4.25 12.17 10.51
C VAL A 194 -3.66 13.54 10.79
N PRO A 195 -4.32 14.45 11.56
CA PRO A 195 -3.71 15.74 11.89
C PRO A 195 -2.43 15.63 12.71
N THR A 196 -2.35 14.74 13.70
CA THR A 196 -1.14 14.63 14.53
C THR A 196 0.04 14.10 13.71
N LEU A 197 -0.16 13.12 12.83
CA LEU A 197 0.88 12.65 11.91
C LEU A 197 1.30 13.73 10.90
N ALA A 198 0.37 14.58 10.45
CA ALA A 198 0.68 15.64 9.50
C ALA A 198 1.43 16.83 10.13
N GLU A 199 1.41 16.97 11.46
CA GLU A 199 2.08 18.04 12.21
C GLU A 199 3.53 17.71 12.57
N VAL A 200 3.84 16.44 12.82
CA VAL A 200 5.15 15.96 13.32
C VAL A 200 6.24 15.87 12.26
#